data_AF-A0A2S3U0U1-F1
#
_entry.id   AF-A0A2S3U0U1-F1
#
_cell.length_a   1.000
_cell.length_b   1.000
_cell.length_c   1.000
_cell.angle_alpha   90.00
_cell.angle_beta   90.00
_cell.angle_gamma   90.00
#
_symmetry.space_group_name_H-M   'P 1'
#
loop_
_entity.id
_entity.type
_entity.pdbx_description
1 polymer ?
#
loop_
_entity_poly.entity_id
_entity_poly.type
_entity_poly.pdbx_seq_one_letter_code
_entity_poly.pdbx_strand_id
1 'polypeptide(L)'
;MSDFKGILIGMLVVAVLYMLDRYLPRWFGAIPGAGFLGFIIYIVFTKEVSLLSIVTVLLVGEAVLNGIWIDALVNRKRKMKKEE
;
A
#
# COMPACT_ATOMS: atom_id res chain seq x y z
N MET A 1 3.38 12.85 33.11
CA MET A 1 3.86 13.57 31.89
C MET A 1 4.12 12.62 30.71
N SER A 2 4.63 11.40 30.92
CA SER A 2 4.82 10.38 29.87
C SER A 2 3.52 9.99 29.17
N ASP A 3 2.45 9.80 29.93
CA ASP A 3 1.21 9.22 29.41
C ASP A 3 0.44 10.22 28.55
N PHE A 4 0.43 11.49 28.97
CA PHE A 4 -0.11 12.59 28.18
C PHE A 4 0.66 12.76 26.86
N LYS A 5 1.99 12.61 26.87
CA LYS A 5 2.83 12.65 25.67
C LYS A 5 2.53 11.47 24.73
N GLY A 6 2.31 10.28 25.28
CA GLY A 6 1.89 9.10 24.52
C GLY A 6 0.52 9.28 23.86
N ILE A 7 -0.46 9.84 24.59
CA ILE A 7 -1.79 10.16 24.05
C ILE A 7 -1.67 11.22 22.94
N LEU A 8 -0.85 12.27 23.14
CA LEU A 8 -0.64 13.32 22.15
C LEU A 8 -0.02 12.77 20.85
N ILE A 9 0.97 11.88 20.98
CA ILE A 9 1.58 11.20 19.84
C ILE A 9 0.56 10.30 19.14
N GLY A 10 -0.26 9.56 19.89
CA GLY A 10 -1.34 8.74 19.34
C GLY A 10 -2.34 9.57 18.53
N MET A 11 -2.80 10.70 19.08
CA MET A 11 -3.67 11.64 18.37
C MET A 11 -3.03 12.18 17.09
N LEU A 12 -1.74 12.53 17.15
CA LEU A 12 -1.00 13.03 15.98
C LEU A 12 -0.87 11.95 14.90
N VAL A 13 -0.59 10.70 15.28
CA VAL A 13 -0.56 9.56 14.33
C VAL A 13 -1.92 9.36 13.68
N VAL A 14 -3.01 9.37 14.45
CA VAL A 14 -4.38 9.25 13.92
C VAL A 14 -4.70 10.41 12.97
N ALA A 15 -4.35 11.64 13.33
CA ALA A 15 -4.55 12.81 12.48
C ALA A 15 -3.78 12.70 11.15
N VAL A 16 -2.53 12.24 11.20
CA VAL A 16 -1.71 11.98 10.00
C VAL A 16 -2.33 10.88 9.15
N LEU A 17 -2.77 9.75 9.74
CA LEU A 17 -3.43 8.67 9.00
C LEU A 17 -4.72 9.14 8.34
N TYR A 18 -5.51 9.98 9.02
CA TYR A 18 -6.73 10.55 8.47
C TYR A 18 -6.44 11.53 7.32
N MET A 19 -5.42 12.37 7.47
CA MET A 19 -4.96 13.25 6.40
C MET A 19 -4.45 12.45 5.20
N LEU A 20 -3.69 11.38 5.45
CA LEU A 20 -3.22 10.48 4.41
C LEU A 20 -4.41 9.82 3.70
N ASP A 21 -5.40 9.25 4.40
CA ASP A 21 -6.59 8.66 3.75
C ASP A 21 -7.35 9.70 2.89
N ARG A 22 -7.45 10.95 3.37
CA ARG A 22 -8.17 12.01 2.68
C ARG A 22 -7.41 12.62 1.50
N TYR A 23 -6.11 12.81 1.61
CA TYR A 23 -5.28 13.52 0.62
C TYR A 23 -4.37 12.61 -0.20
N LEU A 24 -4.29 11.31 0.08
CA LEU A 24 -3.47 10.39 -0.70
C LEU A 24 -3.87 10.50 -2.18
N PRO A 25 -2.93 10.74 -3.09
CA PRO A 25 -3.25 10.79 -4.50
C PRO A 25 -3.73 9.42 -5.02
N ARG A 26 -4.58 9.41 -6.05
CA ARG A 26 -5.13 8.19 -6.67
C ARG A 26 -4.09 7.30 -7.39
N TRP A 27 -2.81 7.62 -7.28
CA TRP A 27 -1.68 6.89 -7.85
C TRP A 27 -0.72 6.41 -6.76
N PHE A 28 -0.94 6.76 -5.49
CA PHE A 28 -0.05 6.38 -4.39
C PHE A 28 0.02 4.86 -4.16
N GLY A 29 -1.06 4.12 -4.44
CA GLY A 29 -1.03 2.66 -4.38
C GLY A 29 -0.24 1.99 -5.49
N ALA A 30 0.26 2.74 -6.48
CA ALA A 30 1.26 2.22 -7.41
C ALA A 30 2.64 2.09 -6.75
N ILE A 31 2.90 2.77 -5.62
CA ILE A 31 4.20 2.73 -4.93
C ILE A 31 4.53 1.32 -4.42
N PRO A 32 3.63 0.60 -3.70
CA PRO A 32 3.87 -0.80 -3.34
C PRO A 32 4.13 -1.70 -4.56
N GLY A 33 3.41 -1.48 -5.66
CA GLY A 33 3.62 -2.22 -6.91
C GLY A 33 5.00 -1.98 -7.52
N ALA A 34 5.44 -0.73 -7.59
CA ALA A 34 6.76 -0.36 -8.09
C ALA A 34 7.89 -0.94 -7.20
N GLY A 35 7.72 -0.90 -5.87
CA GLY A 35 8.66 -1.51 -4.93
C GLY A 35 8.75 -3.02 -5.09
N PHE A 36 7.61 -3.70 -5.25
CA PHE A 36 7.55 -5.13 -5.52
C PHE A 36 8.25 -5.50 -6.84
N LEU A 37 8.00 -4.76 -7.92
CA LEU A 37 8.70 -4.95 -9.19
C LEU A 37 10.22 -4.78 -9.05
N GLY A 38 10.67 -3.73 -8.35
CA GLY A 38 12.10 -3.52 -8.07
C GLY A 38 12.71 -4.69 -7.29
N PHE A 39 11.98 -5.24 -6.31
CA PHE A 39 12.41 -6.41 -5.56
C PHE A 39 12.51 -7.68 -6.42
N ILE A 40 11.56 -7.90 -7.32
CA ILE A 40 11.62 -9.04 -8.26
C ILE A 40 12.81 -8.89 -9.20
N ILE A 41 13.01 -7.70 -9.77
CA ILE A 41 14.18 -7.41 -10.63
C ILE A 41 15.47 -7.72 -9.87
N TYR A 42 15.59 -7.27 -8.61
CA TYR A 42 16.74 -7.59 -7.78
C TYR A 42 16.96 -9.11 -7.60
N ILE A 43 15.90 -9.87 -7.33
CA ILE A 43 15.98 -11.34 -7.21
C ILE A 43 16.48 -11.98 -8.51
N VAL A 44 15.94 -11.55 -9.66
CA VAL A 44 16.32 -12.08 -10.98
C VAL A 44 17.81 -11.90 -11.24
N PHE A 45 18.40 -10.78 -10.82
CA PHE A 45 19.83 -10.51 -11.04
C PHE A 45 20.76 -11.08 -9.97
N THR A 46 20.28 -11.39 -8.76
CA THR A 46 21.14 -11.80 -7.63
C THR A 46 21.00 -13.25 -7.21
N LYS A 47 19.96 -13.94 -7.67
CA LYS A 47 19.66 -15.32 -7.28
C LYS A 47 19.39 -16.17 -8.51
N GLU A 48 19.92 -17.38 -8.50
CA GLU A 48 19.54 -18.41 -9.46
C GLU A 48 18.19 -18.98 -9.06
N VAL A 49 17.11 -18.36 -9.55
CA VAL A 49 15.74 -18.79 -9.32
C VAL A 49 15.14 -19.26 -10.64
N SER A 50 14.33 -20.31 -10.60
CA SER A 50 13.66 -20.80 -11.81
C SER A 50 12.73 -19.72 -12.38
N LEU A 51 12.72 -19.60 -13.71
CA LEU A 51 11.83 -18.68 -14.43
C LEU A 51 10.36 -18.88 -14.04
N LEU A 52 9.95 -20.14 -13.85
CA LEU A 52 8.59 -20.49 -13.50
C LEU A 52 8.23 -19.93 -12.11
N SER A 53 9.13 -20.03 -11.14
CA SER A 53 8.95 -19.42 -9.81
C SER A 53 8.82 -17.90 -9.87
N ILE A 54 9.64 -17.22 -10.68
CA ILE A 54 9.58 -15.76 -10.85
C ILE A 54 8.23 -15.34 -11.43
N VAL A 55 7.77 -16.02 -12.49
CA VAL A 55 6.50 -15.74 -13.15
C VAL A 55 5.33 -15.98 -12.20
N THR A 56 5.34 -17.06 -11.42
CA THR A 56 4.30 -17.34 -10.42
C THR A 56 4.24 -16.24 -9.36
N VAL A 57 5.39 -15.85 -8.80
CA VAL A 57 5.44 -14.80 -7.77
C VAL A 57 5.00 -13.45 -8.32
N LEU A 58 5.39 -13.11 -9.56
CA LEU A 58 4.93 -11.88 -10.22
C LEU A 58 3.41 -11.87 -10.38
N LEU A 59 2.83 -12.93 -10.96
CA LEU A 59 1.38 -13.02 -11.17
C LEU A 59 0.60 -12.91 -9.86
N VAL A 60 1.01 -13.66 -8.84
CA VAL A 60 0.33 -13.65 -7.53
C VAL A 60 0.53 -12.29 -6.83
N GLY A 61 1.75 -11.77 -6.82
CA GLY A 61 2.08 -10.50 -6.16
C GLY A 61 1.36 -9.31 -6.80
N GLU A 62 1.34 -9.22 -8.13
CA GLU A 62 0.62 -8.17 -8.83
C GLU A 62 -0.90 -8.27 -8.62
N ALA A 63 -1.46 -9.47 -8.67
CA ALA A 63 -2.89 -9.67 -8.42
C ALA A 63 -3.30 -9.22 -7.02
N VAL A 64 -2.50 -9.57 -5.99
CA VAL A 64 -2.76 -9.17 -4.60
C VAL A 64 -2.61 -7.66 -4.43
N LEU A 65 -1.50 -7.07 -4.90
CA LEU A 65 -1.24 -5.63 -4.74
C LEU A 65 -2.27 -4.78 -5.49
N ASN A 66 -2.61 -5.15 -6.72
CA ASN A 66 -3.64 -4.46 -7.49
C ASN A 66 -5.04 -4.67 -6.88
N GLY A 67 -5.35 -5.86 -6.36
CA GLY A 67 -6.61 -6.13 -5.67
C GLY A 67 -6.81 -5.22 -4.46
N ILE A 68 -5.81 -5.16 -3.57
CA ILE A 68 -5.84 -4.27 -2.39
C ILE A 68 -6.03 -2.81 -2.81
N TRP A 69 -5.33 -2.39 -3.87
CA TRP A 69 -5.43 -1.00 -4.34
C TRP A 69 -6.80 -0.66 -4.91
N ILE A 70 -7.35 -1.52 -5.75
CA ILE A 70 -8.67 -1.34 -6.34
C ILE A 70 -9.73 -1.30 -5.24
N ASP A 71 -9.67 -2.22 -4.28
CA ASP A 71 -10.59 -2.25 -3.14
C ASP A 71 -10.50 -0.98 -2.29
N ALA A 72 -9.28 -0.48 -2.04
CA ALA A 72 -9.08 0.79 -1.35
C ALA A 72 -9.70 1.97 -2.11
N LEU A 73 -9.54 2.04 -3.43
CA LEU A 73 -10.15 3.08 -4.27
C LEU A 73 -11.68 2.99 -4.28
N VAL A 74 -12.24 1.78 -4.36
CA VAL A 74 -13.69 1.54 -4.32
C VAL A 74 -14.27 1.95 -2.97
N ASN A 75 -13.62 1.57 -1.87
CA ASN A 75 -14.04 1.94 -0.52
C ASN A 75 -13.98 3.46 -0.30
N ARG A 76 -12.94 4.14 -0.82
CA ARG A 76 -12.84 5.59 -0.74
C ARG A 76 -13.95 6.29 -1.52
N LYS A 77 -14.28 5.81 -2.74
CA LYS A 77 -15.43 6.32 -3.50
C LYS A 77 -16.75 6.12 -2.74
N ARG A 78 -16.94 4.96 -2.09
CA ARG A 78 -18.14 4.68 -1.27
C ARG A 78 -18.25 5.58 -0.05
N LYS A 79 -17.14 5.89 0.64
CA LYS A 79 -17.13 6.83 1.78
C LYS A 79 -17.53 8.24 1.35
N MET A 80 -16.92 8.78 0.28
CA MET A 80 -17.24 10.12 -0.20
C MET A 80 -18.71 10.27 -0.62
N LYS A 81 -19.30 9.24 -1.24
CA LYS A 81 -20.73 9.24 -1.63
C LYS A 81 -21.70 9.12 -0.44
N LYS A 82 -21.23 8.70 0.73
CA LYS A 82 -22.03 8.66 1.98
C LYS A 82 -21.93 9.95 2.80
N GLU A 83 -20.93 10.78 2.51
CA GLU A 83 -20.68 12.05 3.18
C GLU A 83 -21.28 13.26 2.42
N GLU A 84 -21.76 13.03 1.18
CA GLU A 84 -22.64 13.93 0.39
C GLU A 84 -24.12 13.72 0.73
#